data_AF-J9EYP9-F1
#
_entry.id   AF-J9EYP9-F1
#
_cell.length_a   1.000
_cell.length_b   1.000
_cell.length_c   1.000
_cell.angle_alpha   90.00
_cell.angle_beta   90.00
_cell.angle_gamma   90.00
#
_symmetry.space_group_name_H-M   'P 1'
#
loop_
_entity.id
_entity.type
_entity.pdbx_description
1 polymer ?
#
loop_
_entity_poly.entity_id
_entity_poly.type
_entity_poly.pdbx_seq_one_letter_code
_entity_poly.pdbx_strand_id
1 'polypeptide(L)'
;MLVKVLHCSVCALEFPAKLIVKHMERCFVRNEKQSCYGTPNKSQVNPYNIFCEQFNKANNTFCKRLRVLCSEHYKSTENATKVCGYPFAWNKNKFRSVIKTFDDMQALLQEGFCHCPRKNCLQHHNWVQNAMGLIDVELLNLLIKLDEWFEKKTTLQVSETMRGDVLSLFCDKTVRFNTSVDKDSSIL
;
A
#
# COMPACT_ATOMS: atom_id res chain seq x y z
N MET A 1 -28.32 -1.87 38.59
CA MET A 1 -27.62 -1.35 37.39
C MET A 1 -27.36 -2.50 36.44
N LEU A 2 -27.96 -2.49 35.25
CA LEU A 2 -27.64 -3.47 34.20
C LEU A 2 -26.23 -3.18 33.65
N VAL A 3 -25.30 -4.12 33.82
CA VAL A 3 -23.97 -4.03 33.23
C VAL A 3 -24.11 -4.40 31.75
N LYS A 4 -23.98 -3.41 30.86
CA LYS A 4 -24.00 -3.66 29.41
C LYS A 4 -22.72 -4.41 29.02
N VAL A 5 -22.89 -5.63 28.50
CA VAL A 5 -21.81 -6.47 27.95
C VAL A 5 -21.81 -6.40 26.42
N LEU A 6 -20.62 -6.50 25.83
CA LEU A 6 -20.40 -6.48 24.38
C LEU A 6 -19.40 -7.59 24.01
N HIS A 7 -19.53 -8.13 22.80
CA HIS A 7 -18.65 -9.17 22.29
C HIS A 7 -17.42 -8.57 21.61
N CYS A 8 -16.24 -9.15 21.84
CA CYS A 8 -15.03 -8.80 21.12
C CYS A 8 -15.07 -9.34 19.69
N SER A 9 -14.86 -8.51 18.68
CA SER A 9 -14.88 -8.95 17.27
C SER A 9 -13.70 -9.85 16.89
N VAL A 10 -12.68 -9.98 17.74
CA VAL A 10 -11.47 -10.80 17.47
C VAL A 10 -11.58 -12.18 18.12
N CYS A 11 -11.95 -12.25 19.41
CA CYS A 11 -12.02 -13.52 20.15
C CYS A 11 -13.44 -13.97 20.49
N ALA A 12 -14.47 -13.23 20.10
CA ALA A 12 -15.89 -13.48 20.37
C ALA A 12 -16.29 -13.55 21.86
N LEU A 13 -15.38 -13.27 22.80
CA LEU A 13 -15.67 -13.27 24.24
C LEU A 13 -16.38 -11.98 24.68
N GLU A 14 -17.19 -12.08 25.73
CA GLU A 14 -17.94 -10.97 26.31
C GLU A 14 -17.08 -10.13 27.26
N PHE A 15 -17.18 -8.81 27.14
CA PHE A 15 -16.56 -7.86 28.06
C PHE A 15 -17.52 -6.73 28.45
N PRO A 16 -17.34 -6.11 29.63
CA PRO A 16 -18.06 -4.90 29.97
C PRO A 16 -17.84 -3.82 28.91
N ALA A 17 -18.90 -3.09 28.53
CA ALA A 17 -18.84 -2.08 27.46
C ALA A 17 -17.76 -1.01 27.68
N LYS A 18 -17.37 -0.74 28.94
CA LYS A 18 -16.28 0.21 29.27
C LYS A 18 -14.88 -0.31 28.93
N LEU A 19 -14.68 -1.63 28.90
CA LEU A 19 -13.38 -2.28 28.70
C LEU A 19 -13.20 -2.83 27.29
N ILE A 20 -14.28 -2.98 26.52
CA ILE A 20 -14.26 -3.66 25.21
C ILE A 20 -13.27 -3.05 24.24
N VAL A 21 -13.19 -1.71 24.13
CA VAL A 21 -12.28 -1.02 23.18
C VAL A 21 -10.82 -1.36 23.48
N LYS A 22 -10.41 -1.23 24.76
CA LYS A 22 -9.05 -1.57 25.21
C LYS A 22 -8.75 -3.06 25.06
N HIS A 23 -9.74 -3.93 25.28
CA HIS A 23 -9.57 -5.36 25.07
C HIS A 23 -9.38 -5.68 23.59
N MET A 24 -10.25 -5.16 22.71
CA MET A 24 -10.22 -5.42 21.27
C MET A 24 -8.85 -5.09 20.68
N GLU A 25 -8.25 -3.96 21.05
CA GLU A 25 -6.92 -3.58 20.60
C GLU A 25 -5.83 -4.55 21.04
N ARG A 26 -5.81 -4.91 22.33
CA ARG A 26 -4.80 -5.86 22.84
C ARG A 26 -5.01 -7.25 22.26
N CYS A 27 -6.27 -7.65 22.05
CA CYS A 27 -6.62 -8.93 21.46
C CYS A 27 -6.20 -8.97 19.99
N PHE A 28 -6.48 -7.92 19.23
CA PHE A 28 -6.04 -7.76 17.85
C PHE A 28 -4.52 -7.84 17.75
N VAL A 29 -3.79 -7.02 18.53
CA VAL A 29 -2.32 -7.03 18.55
C VAL A 29 -1.76 -8.39 18.95
N ARG A 30 -2.38 -9.09 19.91
CA ARG A 30 -1.96 -10.43 20.32
C ARG A 30 -2.14 -11.44 19.18
N ASN A 31 -3.28 -11.41 18.50
CA ASN A 31 -3.57 -12.30 17.38
C ASN A 31 -2.62 -12.03 16.21
N GLU A 32 -2.47 -10.75 15.83
CA GLU A 32 -1.58 -10.30 14.76
C GLU A 32 -0.12 -10.67 15.01
N LYS A 33 0.36 -10.66 16.25
CA LYS A 33 1.73 -11.05 16.60
C LYS A 33 2.05 -12.53 16.38
N GLN A 34 1.03 -13.39 16.34
CA GLN A 34 1.23 -14.82 16.05
C GLN A 34 1.50 -15.07 14.56
N SER A 35 1.02 -14.17 13.69
CA SER A 35 1.30 -14.21 12.26
C SER A 35 2.65 -13.55 11.97
N CYS A 36 3.57 -14.32 11.38
CA CYS A 36 4.89 -13.82 10.99
C CYS A 36 4.85 -13.20 9.59
N TYR A 37 5.00 -11.88 9.51
CA TYR A 37 5.12 -11.13 8.24
C TYR A 37 6.56 -10.62 8.11
N GLY A 38 7.46 -11.48 7.63
CA GLY A 38 8.85 -11.11 7.47
C GLY A 38 9.57 -11.90 6.38
N THR A 39 10.61 -11.30 5.83
CA THR A 39 11.49 -11.93 4.82
C THR A 39 12.94 -11.87 5.29
N PRO A 40 13.81 -12.80 4.85
CA PRO A 40 15.23 -12.77 5.21
C PRO A 40 15.94 -11.48 4.76
N ASN A 41 15.47 -10.89 3.66
CA ASN A 41 16.10 -9.74 3.01
C ASN A 41 15.28 -8.46 3.19
N LYS A 42 15.97 -7.31 3.22
CA LYS A 42 15.33 -6.00 3.08
C LYS A 42 14.72 -5.84 1.68
N SER A 43 13.70 -5.02 1.57
CA SER A 43 13.10 -4.68 0.29
C SER A 43 14.15 -3.88 -0.49
N GLN A 44 14.33 -4.23 -1.76
CA GLN A 44 15.25 -3.48 -2.63
C GLN A 44 14.78 -2.03 -2.78
N VAL A 45 13.47 -1.82 -2.79
CA VAL A 45 12.83 -0.51 -2.84
C VAL A 45 11.76 -0.44 -1.75
N ASN A 46 11.82 0.57 -0.88
CA ASN A 46 10.82 0.85 0.15
C ASN A 46 10.46 2.34 0.09
N PRO A 47 9.70 2.76 -0.93
CA PRO A 47 9.41 4.17 -1.16
C PRO A 47 8.64 4.72 0.03
N TYR A 48 8.98 5.93 0.49
CA TYR A 48 8.35 6.59 1.63
C TYR A 48 8.41 5.83 2.97
N ASN A 49 9.23 4.77 3.08
CA ASN A 49 9.30 3.89 4.24
C ASN A 49 7.94 3.26 4.62
N ILE A 50 7.17 2.81 3.62
CA ILE A 50 5.86 2.17 3.81
C ILE A 50 5.96 0.86 4.60
N PHE A 51 7.05 0.11 4.45
CA PHE A 51 7.28 -1.12 5.20
C PHE A 51 8.08 -0.83 6.48
N CYS A 52 7.79 -1.61 7.53
CA CYS A 52 8.46 -1.48 8.82
C CYS A 52 9.98 -1.75 8.75
N GLU A 53 10.38 -2.83 8.09
CA GLU A 53 11.76 -3.29 7.88
C GLU A 53 12.64 -3.38 9.14
N GLN A 54 12.03 -3.43 10.33
CA GLN A 54 12.75 -3.69 11.56
C GLN A 54 13.21 -5.15 11.56
N PHE A 55 14.49 -5.36 11.89
CA PHE A 55 15.06 -6.71 11.95
C PHE A 55 14.62 -7.42 13.23
N ASN A 56 13.97 -8.57 13.07
CA ASN A 56 13.63 -9.48 14.15
C ASN A 56 14.74 -10.52 14.32
N LYS A 57 15.48 -10.41 15.43
CA LYS A 57 16.59 -11.31 15.78
C LYS A 57 16.14 -12.74 16.09
N ALA A 58 14.90 -12.95 16.55
CA ALA A 58 14.43 -14.28 16.91
C ALA A 58 14.24 -15.17 15.67
N ASN A 59 13.76 -14.56 14.58
CA ASN A 59 13.40 -15.28 13.36
C ASN A 59 14.35 -14.99 12.19
N ASN A 60 15.39 -14.17 12.39
CA ASN A 60 16.31 -13.70 11.35
C ASN A 60 15.60 -13.13 10.11
N THR A 61 14.57 -12.32 10.32
CA THR A 61 13.76 -11.72 9.24
C THR A 61 13.53 -10.23 9.45
N PHE A 62 13.36 -9.49 8.36
CA PHE A 62 12.91 -8.09 8.36
C PHE A 62 11.40 -8.02 8.28
N CYS A 63 10.78 -7.23 9.16
CA CYS A 63 9.32 -7.06 9.20
C CYS A 63 8.79 -6.41 7.92
N LYS A 64 7.75 -7.01 7.31
CA LYS A 64 7.08 -6.52 6.09
C LYS A 64 5.66 -6.01 6.30
N ARG A 65 5.26 -5.81 7.56
CA ARG A 65 4.02 -5.08 7.86
C ARG A 65 4.15 -3.62 7.41
N LEU A 66 3.03 -2.99 7.08
CA LEU A 66 2.96 -1.55 6.91
C LEU A 66 3.44 -0.85 8.18
N ARG A 67 4.35 0.12 8.04
CA ARG A 67 5.09 0.72 9.15
C ARG A 67 4.16 1.29 10.20
N VAL A 68 3.16 2.06 9.79
CA VAL A 68 2.22 2.74 10.70
C VAL A 68 1.21 1.79 11.36
N LEU A 69 0.98 0.61 10.76
CA LEU A 69 0.09 -0.42 11.28
C LEU A 69 0.84 -1.57 11.98
N CYS A 70 2.16 -1.50 12.05
CA CYS A 70 2.97 -2.57 12.61
C CYS A 70 2.73 -2.71 14.12
N SER A 71 2.06 -3.79 14.52
CA SER A 71 1.70 -4.10 15.91
C SER A 71 2.89 -4.42 16.84
N GLU A 72 4.07 -4.65 16.26
CA GLU A 72 5.29 -5.02 16.97
C GLU A 72 6.25 -3.85 17.17
N HIS A 73 6.43 -3.03 16.13
CA HIS A 73 7.53 -2.07 16.06
C HIS A 73 7.06 -0.62 15.96
N TYR A 74 5.80 -0.36 15.57
CA TYR A 74 5.31 1.00 15.50
C TYR A 74 5.20 1.60 16.91
N LYS A 75 5.86 2.74 17.12
CA LYS A 75 5.76 3.54 18.33
C LYS A 75 5.21 4.90 17.94
N SER A 76 3.96 5.15 18.32
CA SER A 76 3.34 6.46 18.13
C SER A 76 4.10 7.51 18.96
N THR A 77 4.59 8.56 18.31
CA THR A 77 5.26 9.72 18.95
C THR A 77 4.25 10.78 19.41
N GLU A 78 2.99 10.40 19.61
CA GLU A 78 1.92 11.36 19.91
C GLU A 78 2.02 11.94 21.32
N ASN A 79 2.14 13.27 21.39
CA ASN A 79 2.16 14.00 22.66
C ASN A 79 0.80 13.94 23.36
N ALA A 80 0.85 13.70 24.66
CA ALA A 80 -0.29 13.64 25.57
C ALA A 80 -1.19 14.89 25.58
N THR A 81 -0.60 16.04 25.28
CA THR A 81 -1.23 17.36 25.33
C THR A 81 -1.99 17.71 24.06
N LYS A 82 -1.96 16.85 23.04
CA LYS A 82 -2.66 17.09 21.77
C LYS A 82 -4.16 16.87 21.91
N VAL A 83 -4.93 17.73 21.26
CA VAL A 83 -6.36 17.53 21.02
C VAL A 83 -6.57 16.36 20.05
N CYS A 84 -7.75 15.76 20.09
CA CYS A 84 -8.14 14.69 19.19
C CYS A 84 -8.00 15.12 17.73
N GLY A 85 -8.67 16.22 17.35
CA GLY A 85 -8.58 16.80 16.01
C GLY A 85 -9.30 16.01 14.92
N TYR A 86 -10.14 15.03 15.27
CA TYR A 86 -10.90 14.26 14.28
C TYR A 86 -11.87 15.18 13.52
N PRO A 87 -11.88 15.20 12.17
CA PRO A 87 -12.79 16.05 11.40
C PRO A 87 -14.23 15.53 11.42
N PHE A 88 -15.21 16.33 11.85
CA PHE A 88 -16.59 15.85 11.94
C PHE A 88 -17.24 15.54 10.59
N ALA A 89 -16.78 16.20 9.52
CA ALA A 89 -17.25 15.92 8.16
C ALA A 89 -17.04 14.45 7.74
N TRP A 90 -16.06 13.76 8.34
CA TRP A 90 -15.79 12.36 8.04
C TRP A 90 -16.89 11.40 8.53
N ASN A 91 -17.67 11.77 9.55
CA ASN A 91 -18.79 10.95 10.04
C ASN A 91 -19.96 10.88 9.05
N LYS A 92 -20.10 11.88 8.16
CA LYS A 92 -21.24 11.98 7.23
C LYS A 92 -21.07 11.14 5.96
N ASN A 93 -19.83 10.79 5.62
CA ASN A 93 -19.56 10.00 4.42
C ASN A 93 -19.64 8.50 4.71
N LYS A 94 -20.70 7.85 4.22
CA LYS A 94 -20.92 6.42 4.43
C LYS A 94 -19.88 5.49 3.82
N PHE A 95 -19.08 5.94 2.85
CA PHE A 95 -17.89 5.23 2.38
C PHE A 95 -17.13 6.17 1.45
N ARG A 96 -15.87 6.51 1.76
CA ARG A 96 -15.05 7.37 0.90
C ARG A 96 -13.63 6.83 0.88
N SER A 97 -13.08 6.65 -0.33
CA SER A 97 -11.64 6.39 -0.50
C SER A 97 -10.86 7.53 0.16
N VAL A 98 -9.76 7.21 0.83
CA VAL A 98 -8.94 8.20 1.55
C VAL A 98 -8.41 9.31 0.66
N ILE A 99 -8.28 9.06 -0.64
CA ILE A 99 -7.92 10.11 -1.60
C ILE A 99 -9.00 11.19 -1.62
N LYS A 100 -10.28 10.79 -1.63
CA LYS A 100 -11.41 11.71 -1.71
C LYS A 100 -11.75 12.37 -0.37
N THR A 101 -11.21 11.89 0.76
CA THR A 101 -11.50 12.47 2.08
C THR A 101 -10.89 13.86 2.26
N PHE A 102 -9.95 14.25 1.40
CA PHE A 102 -9.26 15.54 1.42
C PHE A 102 -9.62 16.47 0.26
N ASP A 103 -10.57 16.08 -0.62
CA ASP A 103 -10.95 16.87 -1.80
C ASP A 103 -11.52 18.25 -1.44
N ASP A 104 -12.26 18.34 -0.33
CA ASP A 104 -12.93 19.57 0.12
C ASP A 104 -12.47 19.99 1.51
N MET A 105 -11.34 20.70 1.54
CA MET A 105 -10.77 21.26 2.77
C MET A 105 -11.66 22.36 3.37
N GLN A 106 -12.43 23.08 2.55
CA GLN A 106 -13.31 24.15 3.04
C GLN A 106 -14.47 23.55 3.84
N ALA A 107 -15.10 22.48 3.35
CA ALA A 107 -16.14 21.77 4.06
C ALA A 107 -15.63 21.15 5.38
N LEU A 108 -14.39 20.63 5.39
CA LEU A 108 -13.77 20.12 6.62
C LEU A 108 -13.63 21.21 7.69
N LEU A 109 -13.20 22.41 7.30
CA LEU A 109 -13.06 23.54 8.22
C LEU A 109 -14.42 24.05 8.72
N GLN A 110 -15.45 24.06 7.88
CA GLN A 110 -16.80 24.50 8.24
C GLN A 110 -17.48 23.56 9.25
N GLU A 111 -17.34 22.25 9.09
CA GLU A 111 -17.92 21.24 9.99
C GLU A 111 -17.17 21.15 11.33
N GLY A 112 -15.89 21.54 11.34
CA GLY A 112 -15.06 21.59 12.54
C GLY A 112 -14.47 20.23 12.96
N PHE A 113 -13.86 20.23 14.14
CA PHE A 113 -13.02 19.13 14.63
C PHE A 113 -13.33 18.73 16.07
N CYS A 114 -12.99 17.50 16.43
CA CYS A 114 -13.09 17.03 17.81
C CYS A 114 -12.06 17.72 18.72
N HIS A 115 -12.54 18.45 19.72
CA HIS A 115 -11.70 19.20 20.67
C HIS A 115 -11.34 18.43 21.95
N CYS A 116 -11.83 17.19 22.13
CA CYS A 116 -11.50 16.40 23.31
C CYS A 116 -9.97 16.17 23.41
N PRO A 117 -9.39 16.14 24.63
CA PRO A 117 -8.01 15.69 24.80
C PRO A 117 -7.84 14.30 24.19
N ARG A 118 -6.80 14.12 23.36
CA ARG A 118 -6.66 12.89 22.56
C ARG A 118 -6.66 11.62 23.40
N LYS A 119 -5.99 11.65 24.56
CA LYS A 119 -5.95 10.55 25.53
C LYS A 119 -7.32 10.13 26.07
N ASN A 120 -8.28 11.05 26.09
CA ASN A 120 -9.60 10.85 26.69
C ASN A 120 -10.69 10.65 25.62
N CYS A 121 -10.36 10.80 24.34
CA CYS A 121 -11.31 10.64 23.25
C CYS A 121 -11.51 9.15 22.93
N LEU A 122 -12.55 8.55 23.50
CA LEU A 122 -12.89 7.14 23.25
C LEU A 122 -13.56 6.92 21.88
N GLN A 123 -14.22 7.95 21.33
CA GLN A 123 -14.95 7.85 20.07
C GLN A 123 -14.01 7.79 18.85
N HIS A 124 -12.87 8.49 18.90
CA HIS A 124 -11.92 8.57 17.80
C HIS A 124 -10.56 8.02 18.23
N HIS A 125 -10.57 6.84 18.84
CA HIS A 125 -9.34 6.23 19.32
C HIS A 125 -8.40 5.89 18.15
N ASN A 126 -7.13 6.27 18.25
CA ASN A 126 -6.08 6.07 17.24
C ASN A 126 -6.47 6.47 15.80
N TRP A 127 -7.41 7.41 15.62
CA TRP A 127 -7.92 7.75 14.28
C TRP A 127 -6.82 8.23 13.33
N VAL A 128 -5.78 8.91 13.85
CA VAL A 128 -4.64 9.38 13.05
C VAL A 128 -3.83 8.20 12.51
N GLN A 129 -3.50 7.23 13.36
CA GLN A 129 -2.79 6.02 12.95
C GLN A 129 -3.60 5.24 11.91
N ASN A 130 -4.92 5.13 12.12
CA ASN A 130 -5.82 4.46 11.18
C ASN A 130 -5.89 5.20 9.83
N ALA A 131 -6.01 6.53 9.85
CA ALA A 131 -6.03 7.35 8.63
C ALA A 131 -4.72 7.20 7.84
N MET A 132 -3.56 7.30 8.51
CA MET A 132 -2.26 7.06 7.89
C MET A 132 -2.13 5.64 7.35
N GLY A 133 -2.63 4.63 8.08
CA GLY A 133 -2.64 3.26 7.62
C GLY A 133 -3.46 3.06 6.34
N LEU A 134 -4.60 3.73 6.24
CA LEU A 134 -5.40 3.69 5.02
C LEU A 134 -4.69 4.40 3.83
N ILE A 135 -3.99 5.51 4.07
CA ILE A 135 -3.14 6.16 3.06
C ILE A 135 -2.05 5.19 2.58
N ASP A 136 -1.34 4.54 3.51
CA ASP A 136 -0.26 3.60 3.19
C ASP A 136 -0.77 2.39 2.41
N VAL A 137 -1.98 1.90 2.71
CA VAL A 137 -2.63 0.82 1.94
C VAL A 137 -2.92 1.26 0.51
N GLU A 138 -3.49 2.46 0.31
CA GLU A 138 -3.75 2.97 -1.04
C GLU A 138 -2.46 3.19 -1.83
N LEU A 139 -1.42 3.71 -1.18
CA LEU A 139 -0.10 3.86 -1.77
C LEU A 139 0.48 2.49 -2.18
N LEU A 140 0.37 1.48 -1.32
CA LEU A 140 0.80 0.12 -1.65
C LEU A 140 0.03 -0.44 -2.85
N ASN A 141 -1.28 -0.23 -2.92
CA ASN A 141 -2.10 -0.65 -4.07
C ASN A 141 -1.65 0.01 -5.38
N LEU A 142 -1.27 1.30 -5.33
CA LEU A 142 -0.74 2.02 -6.49
C LEU A 142 0.64 1.50 -6.90
N LEU A 143 1.50 1.16 -5.94
CA LEU A 143 2.81 0.57 -6.22
C LEU A 143 2.69 -0.82 -6.86
N ILE A 144 1.80 -1.67 -6.35
CA ILE A 144 1.52 -2.98 -6.95
C ILE A 144 1.07 -2.82 -8.40
N LYS A 145 0.14 -1.90 -8.67
CA LYS A 145 -0.29 -1.60 -10.05
C LYS A 145 0.87 -1.13 -10.92
N LEU A 146 1.75 -0.28 -10.38
CA LEU A 146 2.91 0.20 -11.11
C LEU A 146 3.85 -0.95 -11.49
N ASP A 147 4.08 -1.91 -10.58
CA ASP A 147 4.86 -3.12 -10.86
C ASP A 147 4.21 -3.97 -11.97
N GLU A 148 2.90 -4.17 -11.92
CA GLU A 148 2.14 -4.85 -12.99
C GLU A 148 2.33 -4.17 -14.36
N TRP A 149 2.36 -2.83 -14.39
CA TRP A 149 2.60 -2.07 -15.63
C TRP A 149 4.04 -2.25 -16.14
N PHE A 150 5.03 -2.27 -15.25
CA PHE A 150 6.43 -2.52 -15.63
C PHE A 150 6.63 -3.94 -16.18
N GLU A 151 5.98 -4.94 -15.60
CA GLU A 151 6.01 -6.31 -16.08
C GLU A 151 5.38 -6.43 -17.48
N LYS A 152 4.20 -5.80 -17.68
CA LYS A 152 3.54 -5.74 -19.00
C LYS A 152 4.41 -5.06 -20.05
N LYS A 153 5.03 -3.93 -19.70
CA LYS A 153 5.96 -3.23 -20.60
C LYS A 153 7.13 -4.13 -21.00
N THR A 154 7.75 -4.79 -20.03
CA THR A 154 8.89 -5.68 -20.28
C THR A 154 8.48 -6.83 -21.21
N THR A 155 7.32 -7.44 -20.96
CA THR A 155 6.75 -8.50 -21.81
C THR A 155 6.52 -8.04 -23.24
N LEU A 156 5.97 -6.84 -23.43
CA LEU A 156 5.76 -6.25 -24.75
C LEU A 156 7.07 -5.97 -25.47
N GLN A 157 8.08 -5.39 -24.78
CA GLN A 157 9.40 -5.12 -25.36
C GLN A 157 10.10 -6.41 -25.83
N VAL A 158 9.99 -7.50 -25.05
CA VAL A 158 10.48 -8.82 -25.46
C VAL A 158 9.70 -9.32 -26.68
N SER A 159 8.37 -9.16 -26.70
CA SER A 159 7.56 -9.54 -27.88
C SER A 159 7.91 -8.74 -29.13
N GLU A 160 8.19 -7.44 -29.02
CA GLU A 160 8.62 -6.59 -30.13
C GLU A 160 9.97 -7.07 -30.67
N THR A 161 10.92 -7.33 -29.76
CA THR A 161 12.26 -7.83 -30.13
C THR A 161 12.18 -9.22 -30.78
N MET A 162 11.36 -10.13 -30.25
CA MET A 162 11.19 -11.50 -30.77
C MET A 162 10.50 -11.53 -32.13
N ARG A 163 9.55 -10.62 -32.37
CA ARG A 163 8.90 -10.50 -33.69
C ARG A 163 9.88 -9.98 -34.74
N GLY A 164 10.97 -9.31 -34.34
CA GLY A 164 11.89 -8.65 -35.26
C GLY A 164 11.21 -7.47 -35.97
N ASP A 165 12.00 -6.66 -36.67
CA ASP A 165 11.45 -5.62 -37.54
C ASP A 165 10.90 -6.27 -38.83
N VAL A 166 9.75 -6.95 -38.71
CA VAL A 166 9.06 -7.56 -39.85
C VAL A 166 8.74 -6.50 -40.91
N LEU A 167 8.52 -5.25 -40.50
CA LEU A 167 8.31 -4.14 -41.42
C LEU A 167 9.58 -3.80 -42.19
N SER A 168 10.77 -3.84 -41.57
CA SER A 168 12.04 -3.77 -42.30
C SER A 168 12.15 -4.92 -43.29
N LEU A 169 11.88 -6.16 -42.88
CA LEU A 169 11.95 -7.32 -43.78
C LEU A 169 10.99 -7.21 -44.98
N PHE A 170 9.81 -6.60 -44.81
CA PHE A 170 8.89 -6.31 -45.92
C PHE A 170 9.30 -5.11 -46.77
N CYS A 171 10.02 -4.14 -46.21
CA CYS A 171 10.45 -2.92 -46.89
C CYS A 171 11.84 -3.04 -47.54
N ASP A 172 12.57 -4.11 -47.28
CA ASP A 172 13.88 -4.37 -47.90
C ASP A 172 13.68 -4.62 -49.41
N LYS A 173 14.18 -3.68 -50.23
CA LYS A 173 14.19 -3.83 -51.69
C LYS A 173 15.10 -5.01 -52.05
N THR A 174 14.51 -6.07 -52.60
CA THR A 174 15.29 -7.18 -53.16
C THR A 174 16.05 -6.70 -54.40
N VAL A 175 17.36 -6.47 -54.25
CA VAL A 175 18.24 -6.26 -55.40
C VAL A 175 18.46 -7.61 -56.06
N ARG A 176 17.83 -7.83 -57.23
CA ARG A 176 18.11 -9.00 -58.06
C ARG A 176 19.49 -8.82 -58.69
N PHE A 177 20.44 -9.67 -58.33
CA PHE A 177 21.71 -9.76 -59.03
C PHE A 177 21.48 -10.51 -60.34
N ASN A 178 21.28 -9.78 -61.44
CA ASN A 178 21.27 -10.38 -62.77
C ASN A 178 22.71 -10.75 -63.15
N THR A 179 23.07 -12.02 -63.05
CA THR A 179 24.22 -12.58 -63.78
C THR A 179 23.85 -12.69 -65.25
N SER A 180 23.85 -11.55 -65.96
CA SER A 180 23.98 -11.57 -67.41
C SER A 180 25.43 -11.91 -67.73
N VAL A 181 25.59 -13.12 -68.27
CA VAL A 181 26.81 -13.61 -68.90
C VAL A 181 27.18 -12.66 -70.05
N ASP A 182 28.17 -11.81 -69.86
CA ASP A 182 28.89 -11.18 -70.98
C ASP A 182 29.96 -12.16 -71.46
N LYS A 183 29.52 -13.13 -72.27
CA LYS A 183 30.35 -13.66 -73.35
C LYS A 183 30.34 -12.58 -74.42
N ASP A 184 31.45 -11.87 -74.56
CA ASP A 184 32.10 -11.53 -75.84
C ASP A 184 33.02 -10.32 -75.69
N SER A 185 34.29 -10.61 -75.42
CA SER A 185 35.41 -9.77 -75.84
C SER A 185 36.54 -10.68 -76.33
N SER A 186 36.37 -11.12 -77.57
CA SER A 186 37.37 -11.21 -78.63
C SER A 186 38.80 -11.59 -78.23
N ILE A 187 39.19 -12.84 -78.51
CA ILE A 187 40.52 -13.17 -79.01
C ILE A 187 40.34 -14.09 -80.23
N LEU A 188 40.77 -13.57 -81.39
CA LEU A 188 40.86 -14.14 -82.74
C LEU A 188 39.55 -14.23 -83.56
#